data_AF-A0A2N4UJ32-F1
#
_entry.id   AF-A0A2N4UJ32-F1
#
_cell.length_a   1.000
_cell.length_b   1.000
_cell.length_c   1.000
_cell.angle_alpha   90.00
_cell.angle_beta   90.00
_cell.angle_gamma   90.00
#
_symmetry.space_group_name_H-M   'P 1'
#
loop_
_entity.id
_entity.type
_entity.pdbx_description
1 polymer ?
#
loop_
_entity_poly.entity_id
_entity_poly.type
_entity_poly.pdbx_seq_one_letter_code
_entity_poly.pdbx_strand_id
1 'polypeptide(L)'
;MRGAHDLRYNASYMGVSRSDDVIFIQLTVSNTRSLEQKKELFKRISILLGESPGMRSDDIFVNLVEVAKENWSFGNGLAHYALGDSGR
;
A
#
# COMPACT_ATOMS: atom_id res chain seq x y z
N MET A 1 14.21 -14.25 -12.15
CA MET A 1 13.21 -13.21 -11.82
C MET A 1 11.86 -13.75 -12.29
N ARG A 2 10.89 -13.98 -11.39
CA ARG A 2 9.56 -14.51 -11.79
C ARG A 2 8.83 -13.38 -12.51
N GLY A 3 8.42 -13.62 -13.76
CA GLY A 3 7.70 -12.64 -14.59
C GLY A 3 6.21 -12.56 -14.24
N ALA A 4 5.49 -11.63 -14.88
CA ALA A 4 4.07 -11.33 -14.66
C ALA A 4 3.12 -12.56 -14.68
N HIS A 5 3.53 -13.67 -15.30
CA HIS A 5 2.71 -14.88 -15.45
C HIS A 5 2.54 -15.74 -14.18
N ASP A 6 3.20 -15.41 -13.06
CA ASP A 6 3.09 -16.17 -11.81
C ASP A 6 2.07 -15.57 -10.82
N LEU A 7 1.54 -14.37 -11.13
CA LEU A 7 0.52 -13.73 -10.30
C LEU A 7 -0.85 -14.38 -10.55
N ARG A 8 -1.40 -15.02 -9.52
CA ARG A 8 -2.75 -15.58 -9.55
C ARG A 8 -3.70 -14.67 -8.79
N TYR A 9 -4.73 -14.18 -9.47
CA TYR A 9 -5.75 -13.30 -8.91
C TYR A 9 -7.11 -13.63 -9.53
N ASN A 10 -8.20 -13.19 -8.89
CA ASN A 10 -9.54 -13.30 -9.47
C ASN A 10 -9.87 -12.01 -10.24
N ALA A 11 -10.11 -12.16 -11.54
CA ALA A 11 -10.35 -11.05 -12.46
C ALA A 11 -11.64 -10.26 -12.18
N SER A 12 -12.60 -10.80 -11.41
CA SER A 12 -13.91 -10.18 -11.15
C SER A 12 -14.26 -10.03 -9.66
N TYR A 13 -13.28 -10.18 -8.76
CA TYR A 13 -13.54 -10.11 -7.32
C TYR A 13 -14.01 -8.71 -6.87
N MET A 14 -15.03 -8.69 -6.02
CA MET A 14 -15.69 -7.48 -5.49
C MET A 14 -16.23 -6.54 -6.58
N GLY A 15 -16.61 -7.09 -7.74
CA GLY A 15 -17.19 -6.32 -8.85
C GLY A 15 -16.18 -5.46 -9.62
N VAL A 16 -14.88 -5.65 -9.40
CA VAL A 16 -13.81 -4.96 -10.15
C VAL A 16 -13.31 -5.87 -11.27
N SER A 17 -13.23 -5.35 -12.50
CA SER A 17 -12.82 -6.11 -13.69
C SER A 17 -11.35 -5.90 -14.01
N ARG A 18 -10.47 -6.77 -13.51
CA ARG A 18 -9.02 -6.75 -13.71
C ARG A 18 -8.60 -7.43 -15.01
N SER A 19 -7.56 -6.91 -15.65
CA SER A 19 -6.87 -7.54 -16.76
C SER A 19 -5.54 -8.13 -16.26
N ASP A 20 -4.81 -8.78 -17.16
CA ASP A 20 -3.49 -9.33 -16.86
C ASP A 20 -2.40 -8.29 -16.59
N ASP A 21 -2.71 -7.00 -16.72
CA ASP A 21 -1.83 -5.88 -16.39
C ASP A 21 -1.97 -5.42 -14.93
N VAL A 22 -2.75 -6.14 -14.11
CA VAL A 22 -2.98 -5.81 -12.69
C VAL A 22 -1.67 -5.62 -11.92
N ILE A 23 -1.64 -4.58 -11.10
CA ILE A 23 -0.59 -4.35 -10.10
C ILE A 23 -1.15 -4.45 -8.68
N PHE A 24 -0.29 -4.90 -7.77
CA PHE A 24 -0.57 -4.96 -6.34
C PHE A 24 0.41 -4.06 -5.59
N ILE A 25 -0.12 -3.02 -4.95
CA ILE A 25 0.65 -2.08 -4.13
C ILE A 25 0.34 -2.37 -2.67
N GLN A 26 1.33 -2.86 -1.92
CA GLN A 26 1.24 -2.98 -0.47
C GLN A 26 2.06 -1.89 0.20
N LEU A 27 1.44 -1.12 1.08
CA LEU A 27 2.12 -0.10 1.88
C LEU A 27 2.10 -0.54 3.34
N THR A 28 3.28 -0.74 3.93
CA THR A 28 3.40 -0.89 5.39
C THR A 28 3.56 0.50 5.98
N VAL A 29 2.64 0.93 6.83
CA VAL A 29 2.57 2.30 7.35
C VAL A 29 2.23 2.30 8.83
N SER A 30 2.61 3.36 9.56
CA SER A 30 2.09 3.54 10.91
C SER A 30 0.57 3.79 10.90
N ASN A 31 -0.15 3.28 11.90
CA ASN A 31 -1.60 3.36 12.11
C ASN A 31 -2.13 4.78 12.46
N THR A 32 -1.56 5.81 11.85
CA THR A 32 -1.75 7.22 12.25
C THR A 32 -2.62 8.01 11.28
N ARG A 33 -3.09 7.41 10.19
CA ARG A 33 -3.89 8.10 9.17
C ARG A 33 -5.37 7.99 9.50
N SER A 34 -6.10 9.08 9.34
CA SER A 34 -7.57 9.07 9.45
C SER A 34 -8.20 8.30 8.29
N LEU A 35 -9.48 7.93 8.44
CA LEU A 35 -10.24 7.29 7.37
C LEU A 35 -10.26 8.14 6.08
N GLU A 36 -10.46 9.45 6.21
CA GLU A 36 -10.48 10.36 5.05
C GLU A 36 -9.12 10.44 4.36
N GLN A 37 -8.01 10.44 5.11
CA GLN A 37 -6.67 10.37 4.52
C GLN A 37 -6.44 9.07 3.76
N LYS A 38 -6.97 7.94 4.24
CA LYS A 38 -6.87 6.65 3.54
C LYS A 38 -7.66 6.67 2.23
N LYS A 39 -8.88 7.21 2.24
CA LYS A 39 -9.71 7.37 1.03
C LYS A 39 -9.01 8.24 -0.01
N GLU A 40 -8.48 9.39 0.40
CA GLU A 40 -7.76 10.29 -0.51
C GLU A 40 -6.46 9.67 -1.01
N LEU A 41 -5.75 8.89 -0.19
CA LEU A 41 -4.57 8.15 -0.63
C LEU A 41 -4.92 7.18 -1.77
N PHE A 42 -5.94 6.33 -1.61
CA PHE A 42 -6.34 5.37 -2.63
C PHE A 42 -6.77 6.06 -3.93
N LYS A 43 -7.60 7.10 -3.81
CA LYS A 43 -8.04 7.92 -4.95
C LYS A 43 -6.86 8.55 -5.66
N ARG A 44 -5.91 9.16 -4.91
CA ARG A 44 -4.77 9.85 -5.50
C ARG A 44 -3.81 8.89 -6.19
N ILE A 45 -3.57 7.70 -5.63
CA ILE A 45 -2.76 6.65 -6.29
C ILE A 45 -3.40 6.27 -7.63
N SER A 46 -4.71 5.99 -7.65
CA SER A 46 -5.40 5.60 -8.87
C SER A 46 -5.37 6.71 -9.93
N ILE A 47 -5.56 7.97 -9.54
CA ILE A 47 -5.49 9.12 -10.47
C ILE A 47 -4.09 9.23 -11.06
N LEU A 48 -3.05 9.26 -10.22
CA LEU A 48 -1.69 9.49 -10.69
C LEU A 48 -1.20 8.39 -11.64
N LEU A 49 -1.49 7.11 -11.34
CA LEU A 49 -1.13 6.00 -12.21
C LEU A 49 -1.96 5.97 -13.50
N GLY A 50 -3.20 6.45 -13.45
CA GLY A 50 -4.03 6.67 -14.63
C GLY A 50 -3.52 7.81 -15.51
N GLU A 51 -3.00 8.89 -14.92
CA GLU A 51 -2.38 10.02 -15.64
C GLU A 51 -1.04 9.61 -16.27
N SER A 52 -0.21 8.90 -15.51
CA SER A 52 1.07 8.36 -15.97
C SER A 52 1.49 7.18 -15.07
N PRO A 53 1.61 5.96 -15.60
CA PRO A 53 1.86 5.64 -17.02
C PRO A 53 0.62 5.36 -17.89
N GLY A 54 -0.61 5.66 -17.45
CA GLY A 54 -1.83 5.39 -18.25
C GLY A 54 -2.58 4.13 -17.83
N MET A 55 -2.46 3.72 -16.56
CA MET A 55 -3.02 2.47 -16.05
C MET A 55 -4.55 2.55 -15.87
N ARG A 56 -5.25 1.46 -16.17
CA ARG A 56 -6.68 1.36 -15.87
C ARG A 56 -6.88 1.27 -14.35
N SER A 57 -7.83 2.04 -13.81
CA SER A 57 -8.13 2.05 -12.37
C SER A 57 -8.42 0.66 -11.80
N ASP A 58 -9.11 -0.19 -12.56
CA ASP A 58 -9.51 -1.52 -12.12
C ASP A 58 -8.31 -2.47 -11.92
N ASP A 59 -7.17 -2.19 -12.56
CA ASP A 59 -5.92 -2.93 -12.42
C ASP A 59 -5.08 -2.49 -11.22
N ILE A 60 -5.50 -1.45 -10.50
CA ILE A 60 -4.74 -0.92 -9.37
C ILE A 60 -5.33 -1.49 -8.09
N PHE A 61 -4.68 -2.51 -7.54
CA PHE A 61 -4.99 -2.99 -6.20
C PHE A 61 -4.07 -2.34 -5.16
N VAL A 62 -4.64 -1.79 -4.09
CA VAL A 62 -3.88 -1.19 -2.98
C VAL A 62 -4.29 -1.79 -1.64
N ASN A 63 -3.32 -2.19 -0.83
CA ASN A 63 -3.51 -2.64 0.56
C ASN A 63 -2.62 -1.84 1.51
N LEU A 64 -3.19 -1.41 2.65
CA LEU A 64 -2.45 -0.81 3.76
C LEU A 64 -2.29 -1.84 4.89
N VAL A 65 -1.04 -2.15 5.24
CA VAL A 65 -0.68 -2.89 6.45
C VAL A 65 -0.28 -1.87 7.51
N GLU A 66 -1.15 -1.65 8.48
CA GLU A 66 -0.93 -0.68 9.54
C GLU A 66 -0.24 -1.32 10.75
N VAL A 67 0.82 -0.67 11.22
CA VAL A 67 1.59 -1.09 12.41
C VAL A 67 1.68 0.03 13.44
N ALA A 68 1.97 -0.32 14.69
CA ALA A 68 2.27 0.67 15.71
C ALA A 68 3.59 1.42 15.39
N LYS A 69 3.80 2.62 15.94
CA LYS A 69 4.97 3.45 15.60
C LYS A 69 6.27 2.80 16.09
N GLU A 70 6.23 2.22 17.27
CA GLU A 70 7.33 1.51 17.93
C GLU A 70 7.85 0.30 17.16
N ASN A 71 7.07 -0.22 16.19
CA ASN A 71 7.47 -1.36 15.36
C ASN A 71 8.48 -0.99 14.26
N TRP A 72 8.90 0.27 14.15
CA TRP A 72 9.83 0.73 13.13
C TRP A 72 11.27 0.80 13.64
N SER A 73 12.13 -0.05 13.07
CA SER A 73 13.58 0.09 13.16
C SER A 73 14.17 0.34 11.77
N PHE A 74 14.79 1.50 11.58
CA PHE A 74 15.43 1.89 10.32
C PHE A 74 16.94 1.56 10.29
N GLY A 75 17.48 0.97 11.36
CA GLY A 75 18.89 0.63 11.48
C GLY A 75 19.39 0.73 12.93
N ASN A 76 20.66 0.36 13.15
CA ASN A 76 21.37 0.52 14.43
C ASN A 76 20.70 -0.13 15.65
N GLY A 77 19.73 -1.04 15.45
CA GLY A 77 18.96 -1.64 16.55
C GLY A 77 18.03 -0.66 17.29
N LEU A 78 17.72 0.50 16.73
CA LEU A 78 16.91 1.52 17.38
C LEU A 78 15.45 1.46 16.93
N ALA A 79 14.51 1.55 17.87
CA ALA A 79 13.10 1.83 17.59
C ALA A 79 12.92 3.34 17.43
N HIS A 80 13.06 3.83 16.20
CA HIS A 80 13.27 5.26 15.92
C HIS A 80 12.08 6.13 16.31
N TYR A 81 10.86 5.58 16.26
CA TYR A 81 9.67 6.29 16.70
C TYR A 81 9.31 6.06 18.17
N ALA A 82 10.08 5.23 18.90
CA ALA A 82 9.92 4.98 20.33
C ALA A 82 11.04 5.61 21.18
N LEU A 83 11.87 6.48 20.60
CA LEU A 83 13.01 7.11 21.31
C LEU A 83 12.58 8.00 22.50
N GLY A 84 11.27 8.30 22.64
CA GLY A 84 10.71 9.03 23.80
C GLY A 84 10.26 8.14 24.96
N ASP A 85 10.14 6.82 24.76
CA ASP A 85 9.70 5.85 25.79
C ASP A 85 10.88 5.25 26.57
N SER A 86 12.04 5.89 26.51
CA SER A 86 13.17 5.57 27.38
C SER A 86 12.81 5.95 28.82
N GLY A 87 12.18 5.00 29.52
CA GLY A 87 11.63 5.11 30.87
C GLY A 87 12.25 6.22 31.71
N ARG A 88 11.48 7.30 31.86
CA ARG A 88 11.47 8.13 33.06
C ARG A 88 10.15 7.91 33.77
#